data_AF-A0A1I3QH38-F1
#
_entry.id   AF-A0A1I3QH38-F1
#
_cell.length_a   1.000
_cell.length_b   1.000
_cell.length_c   1.000
_cell.angle_alpha   90.00
_cell.angle_beta   90.00
_cell.angle_gamma   90.00
#
_symmetry.space_group_name_H-M   'P 1'
#
loop_
_entity.id
_entity.type
_entity.pdbx_description
1 polymer ?
#
loop_
_entity_poly.entity_id
_entity_poly.type
_entity_poly.pdbx_seq_one_letter_code
_entity_poly.pdbx_strand_id
1 'polypeptide(L)'
;MSELAIVESRADNASVHVCDHLRELADWTERTDDERPDADGGGTYYRLDDVELRSFEDFHLELERPVDAFDCDPDLLVFASRHSGETGPLLTGHFTGNFGPAEFGGEDHAVAAAAPNALAELLGAFDEYAPEGYDVGMECTHHGPTDVGCPSLFAELGSDEEQWDDPAGAEAVARAILELRGVEPTRKKQVVGVGGNHYVPRFERVVRETSWAVGHVASKWALEAMGHPDAHHEVLDAAFEESSADIALVDGEWPVLEETLSELGYRLVSETWLREVGERPLAAVDAVESELGAVDDGVRFGECEATSVVVLALPAELVDTATGIDSGRVRDIVASHAVAFATENSGSRVGARIAVPESDLDGDTRPAPKAAIVDELATLLEEKYDAVEVGEDAVVAERTGFDPALAKEAGVPEGPKFGALANGEGVTVDGDSISPETVRRRQTDRFPIE
;
A
#
# COMPACT_ATOMS: atom_id res chain seq x y z
N MET A 1 25.91 -2.65 12.59
CA MET A 1 24.72 -1.96 13.10
C MET A 1 24.65 -0.71 12.26
N SER A 2 23.48 -0.38 11.70
CA SER A 2 23.34 0.79 10.85
C SER A 2 23.79 2.05 11.62
N GLU A 3 24.67 2.86 11.04
CA GLU A 3 25.15 4.11 11.64
C GLU A 3 24.32 5.30 11.12
N LEU A 4 23.79 6.13 12.04
CA LEU A 4 22.98 7.30 11.74
C LEU A 4 23.81 8.58 11.84
N ALA A 5 23.81 9.38 10.78
CA ALA A 5 24.38 10.73 10.76
C ALA A 5 23.26 11.78 10.88
N ILE A 6 23.47 12.80 11.71
CA ILE A 6 22.54 13.93 11.87
C ILE A 6 23.27 15.22 11.51
N VAL A 7 22.66 15.99 10.60
CA VAL A 7 23.18 17.29 10.16
C VAL A 7 22.36 18.41 10.78
N GLU A 8 23.02 19.23 11.60
CA GLU A 8 22.52 20.50 12.10
C GLU A 8 23.03 21.65 11.22
N SER A 9 22.16 22.60 10.86
CA SER A 9 22.57 23.85 10.21
C SER A 9 22.42 25.02 11.19
N ARG A 10 23.48 25.79 11.38
CA ARG A 10 23.47 27.02 12.20
C ARG A 10 22.77 28.20 11.50
N ALA A 11 22.56 28.11 10.18
CA ALA A 11 21.77 29.09 9.43
C ALA A 11 20.25 28.89 9.60
N ASP A 12 19.82 27.73 10.10
CA ASP A 12 18.43 27.36 10.32
C ASP A 12 18.10 27.31 11.82
N ASN A 13 17.23 28.21 12.28
CA ASN A 13 16.84 28.27 13.69
C ASN A 13 16.03 27.05 14.14
N ALA A 14 15.19 26.47 13.27
CA ALA A 14 14.45 25.24 13.61
C ALA A 14 15.42 24.07 13.76
N SER A 15 16.41 23.98 12.86
CA SER A 15 17.48 22.97 12.92
C SER A 15 18.23 23.00 14.25
N VAL A 16 18.70 24.19 14.64
CA VAL A 16 19.39 24.39 15.93
C VAL A 16 18.48 23.99 17.09
N HIS A 17 17.21 24.40 17.05
CA HIS A 17 16.26 24.09 18.12
C HIS A 17 15.98 22.59 18.25
N VAL A 18 15.74 21.88 17.13
CA VAL A 18 15.61 20.42 17.11
C VAL A 18 16.87 19.75 17.65
N CYS A 19 18.05 20.24 17.25
CA CYS A 19 19.32 19.65 17.69
C CYS A 19 19.63 19.94 19.17
N ASP A 20 19.16 21.04 19.73
CA ASP A 20 19.20 21.29 21.17
C ASP A 20 18.42 20.21 21.93
N HIS A 21 17.20 19.88 21.47
CA HIS A 21 16.41 18.78 22.06
C HIS A 21 17.07 17.42 21.85
N LEU A 22 17.66 17.15 20.67
CA LEU A 22 18.43 15.91 20.44
C LEU A 22 19.52 15.74 21.51
N ARG A 23 20.28 16.81 21.78
CA ARG A 23 21.35 16.82 22.77
C ARG A 23 20.85 16.62 24.21
N GLU A 24 19.61 17.00 24.52
CA GLU A 24 18.97 16.80 25.82
C GLU A 24 18.37 15.40 26.01
N LEU A 25 17.92 14.75 24.93
CA LEU A 25 17.19 13.49 24.97
C LEU A 25 18.07 12.25 25.17
N ALA A 26 19.40 12.36 25.01
CA ALA A 26 20.33 11.24 25.16
C ALA A 26 21.64 11.65 25.84
N ASP A 27 22.36 10.65 26.36
CA ASP A 27 23.66 10.84 27.02
C ASP A 27 24.81 10.95 25.99
N TRP A 28 24.82 12.02 25.21
CA TRP A 28 25.82 12.25 24.17
C TRP A 28 27.24 12.40 24.73
N THR A 29 28.21 11.83 24.03
CA THR A 29 29.63 12.11 24.26
C THR A 29 30.08 13.25 23.36
N GLU A 30 30.46 14.37 23.96
CA GLU A 30 31.08 15.50 23.26
C GLU A 30 32.49 15.13 22.76
N ARG A 31 32.78 15.51 21.52
CA ARG A 31 34.05 15.32 20.83
C ARG A 31 34.48 16.62 20.12
N THR A 32 35.73 16.66 19.67
CA THR A 32 36.28 17.80 18.93
C THR A 32 37.09 17.31 17.74
N ASP A 33 36.80 17.86 16.57
CA ASP A 33 37.54 17.69 15.32
C ASP A 33 38.29 18.99 14.99
N ASP A 34 39.61 18.97 15.22
CA ASP A 34 40.50 20.10 14.92
C ASP A 34 41.07 20.06 13.48
N GLU A 35 40.79 18.99 12.71
CA GLU A 35 41.32 18.80 11.35
C GLU A 35 40.43 19.46 10.29
N ARG A 36 39.12 19.54 10.57
CA ARG A 36 38.11 20.17 9.72
C ARG A 36 37.68 21.56 10.24
N PRO A 37 37.34 22.52 9.36
CA PRO A 37 36.76 23.79 9.79
C PRO A 37 35.44 23.60 10.55
N ASP A 38 35.23 24.35 11.63
CA ASP A 38 33.97 24.34 12.42
C ASP A 38 32.73 24.74 11.60
N ALA A 39 32.92 25.49 10.51
CA ALA A 39 31.86 25.83 9.57
C ALA A 39 31.39 24.62 8.73
N ASP A 40 32.25 23.63 8.54
CA ASP A 40 32.04 22.51 7.61
C ASP A 40 31.80 21.18 8.34
N GLY A 41 31.30 21.21 9.58
CA GLY A 41 31.12 20.00 10.40
C GLY A 41 32.33 19.59 11.23
N GLY A 42 33.39 20.41 11.28
CA GLY A 42 34.48 20.25 12.25
C GLY A 42 34.12 20.84 13.63
N GLY A 43 35.11 21.12 14.46
CA GLY A 43 34.87 21.71 15.78
C GLY A 43 34.19 20.73 16.73
N THR A 44 33.25 21.21 17.55
CA THR A 44 32.54 20.35 18.51
C THR A 44 31.46 19.52 17.82
N TYR A 45 31.47 18.21 18.06
CA TYR A 45 30.44 17.29 17.58
C TYR A 45 30.03 16.31 18.68
N TYR A 46 28.92 15.61 18.47
CA TYR A 46 28.31 14.76 19.49
C TYR A 46 28.14 13.33 18.97
N ARG A 47 28.44 12.36 19.83
CA ARG A 47 28.38 10.94 19.47
C ARG A 47 27.66 10.07 20.49
N LEU A 48 26.81 9.16 20.00
CA LEU A 48 26.32 7.95 20.66
C LEU A 48 27.04 6.72 20.05
N ASP A 49 26.74 5.51 20.52
CA ASP A 49 27.40 4.30 20.00
C ASP A 49 27.19 4.09 18.48
N ASP A 50 26.04 4.50 17.97
CA ASP A 50 25.53 4.29 16.61
C ASP A 50 25.03 5.58 15.92
N VAL A 51 25.27 6.74 16.54
CA VAL A 51 24.82 8.05 16.01
C VAL A 51 25.92 9.09 16.14
N GLU A 52 26.08 9.92 15.10
CA GLU A 52 26.95 11.09 15.12
C GLU A 52 26.17 12.33 14.66
N LEU A 53 26.28 13.43 15.40
CA LEU A 53 25.64 14.71 15.11
C LEU A 53 26.73 15.77 14.88
N ARG A 54 26.70 16.40 13.71
CA ARG A 54 27.63 17.47 13.32
C ARG A 54 26.88 18.73 12.88
N SER A 55 27.49 19.88 13.15
CA SER A 55 26.91 21.20 12.87
C SER A 55 27.67 21.91 11.75
N PHE A 56 26.92 22.51 10.83
CA PHE A 56 27.43 23.24 9.67
C PHE A 56 27.00 24.72 9.75
N GLU A 57 27.76 25.63 9.17
CA GLU A 57 27.42 27.06 9.14
C GLU A 57 26.33 27.37 8.10
N ASP A 58 26.40 26.75 6.92
CA ASP A 58 25.50 26.99 5.80
C ASP A 58 24.16 26.24 5.91
N PHE A 59 23.17 26.64 5.11
CA PHE A 59 21.89 25.91 4.99
C PHE A 59 22.12 24.52 4.41
N HIS A 60 21.34 23.53 4.88
CA HIS A 60 21.49 22.12 4.46
C HIS A 60 21.43 21.95 2.95
N LEU A 61 20.54 22.70 2.28
CA LEU A 61 20.32 22.62 0.83
C LEU A 61 21.53 23.04 -0.01
N GLU A 62 22.47 23.81 0.56
CA GLU A 62 23.69 24.29 -0.11
C GLU A 62 24.90 23.37 0.16
N LEU A 63 24.76 22.34 1.00
CA LEU A 63 25.86 21.44 1.33
C LEU A 63 26.20 20.54 0.13
N GLU A 64 27.48 20.18 0.01
CA GLU A 64 27.94 19.18 -0.96
C GLU A 64 28.65 18.07 -0.19
N ARG A 65 28.17 16.83 -0.35
CA ARG A 65 28.71 15.62 0.32
C ARG A 65 28.91 15.77 1.84
N PRO A 66 27.89 16.18 2.62
CA PRO A 66 28.02 16.31 4.07
C PRO A 66 28.46 15.01 4.76
N VAL A 67 28.25 13.83 4.15
CA VAL A 67 28.75 12.55 4.67
C VAL A 67 30.26 12.57 4.92
N ASP A 68 31.01 13.31 4.10
CA ASP A 68 32.47 13.33 4.19
C ASP A 68 32.92 13.95 5.53
N ALA A 69 32.05 14.68 6.24
CA ALA A 69 32.31 15.22 7.57
C ALA A 69 32.29 14.21 8.69
N PHE A 70 31.62 13.09 8.53
CA PHE A 70 31.41 12.15 9.62
C PHE A 70 32.59 11.18 9.76
N ASP A 71 32.89 10.77 11.00
CA ASP A 71 33.94 9.76 11.25
C ASP A 71 33.43 8.34 10.95
N CYS A 72 32.11 8.16 10.93
CA CYS A 72 31.43 6.94 10.52
C CYS A 72 31.27 6.85 8.99
N ASP A 73 30.90 5.65 8.52
CA ASP A 73 30.37 5.44 7.18
C ASP A 73 28.86 5.24 7.33
N PRO A 74 28.07 6.33 7.44
CA PRO A 74 26.67 6.22 7.85
C PRO A 74 25.83 5.57 6.76
N ASP A 75 25.01 4.61 7.16
CA ASP A 75 24.02 3.99 6.28
C ASP A 75 22.85 4.96 5.99
N LEU A 76 22.59 5.89 6.91
CA LEU A 76 21.52 6.89 6.82
C LEU A 76 21.99 8.26 7.33
N LEU A 77 21.68 9.32 6.58
CA LEU A 77 21.87 10.71 7.02
C LEU A 77 20.53 11.45 7.10
N VAL A 78 20.29 12.14 8.20
CA VAL A 78 19.09 12.94 8.42
C VAL A 78 19.45 14.42 8.57
N PHE A 79 18.84 15.25 7.74
CA PHE A 79 18.89 16.70 7.89
C PHE A 79 17.75 17.13 8.83
N ALA A 80 18.09 17.62 10.02
CA ALA A 80 17.11 18.26 10.90
C ALA A 80 16.87 19.67 10.38
N SER A 81 15.72 19.96 9.79
CA SER A 81 15.49 21.17 9.00
C SER A 81 14.16 21.85 9.36
N ARG A 82 13.99 23.09 8.89
CA ARG A 82 12.68 23.74 8.85
C ARG A 82 11.93 23.38 7.56
N HIS A 83 10.63 23.24 7.67
CA HIS A 83 9.72 23.43 6.55
C HIS A 83 9.23 24.88 6.54
N SER A 84 9.14 25.51 5.37
CA SER A 84 8.65 26.89 5.22
C SER A 84 7.46 26.97 4.26
N GLY A 85 6.29 27.35 4.79
CA GLY A 85 5.07 27.40 3.99
C GLY A 85 3.86 27.98 4.72
N GLU A 86 2.72 28.04 4.03
CA GLU A 86 1.44 28.49 4.59
C GLU A 86 0.54 27.31 5.02
N THR A 87 1.14 26.31 5.67
CA THR A 87 0.47 25.05 6.09
C THR A 87 0.04 25.03 7.55
N GLY A 88 0.54 25.95 8.38
CA GLY A 88 0.36 25.88 9.83
C GLY A 88 1.27 24.82 10.46
N PRO A 89 0.91 24.29 11.64
CA PRO A 89 1.74 23.31 12.34
C PRO A 89 1.82 21.97 11.61
N LEU A 90 3.02 21.62 11.16
CA LEU A 90 3.25 20.48 10.29
C LEU A 90 4.63 19.86 10.57
N LEU A 91 4.67 18.53 10.68
CA LEU A 91 5.92 17.76 10.62
C LEU A 91 5.99 17.03 9.28
N THR A 92 7.09 17.20 8.55
CA THR A 92 7.27 16.56 7.24
C THR A 92 8.59 15.85 7.09
N GLY A 93 8.65 14.98 6.07
CA GLY A 93 9.92 14.51 5.55
C GLY A 93 9.86 14.21 4.06
N HIS A 94 11.01 14.27 3.42
CA HIS A 94 11.18 14.05 1.99
C HIS A 94 12.64 13.77 1.62
N PHE A 95 12.84 13.49 0.33
CA PHE A 95 14.15 13.30 -0.28
C PHE A 95 14.51 14.51 -1.13
N THR A 96 15.80 14.77 -1.27
CA THR A 96 16.30 15.88 -2.07
C THR A 96 16.58 15.47 -3.51
N GLY A 97 16.41 16.43 -4.41
CA GLY A 97 16.55 16.19 -5.83
C GLY A 97 15.87 17.23 -6.70
N ASN A 98 16.42 17.46 -7.88
CA ASN A 98 15.90 18.37 -8.89
C ASN A 98 15.63 17.59 -10.17
N PHE A 99 14.36 17.34 -10.50
CA PHE A 99 13.98 16.77 -11.81
C PHE A 99 14.18 17.76 -12.96
N GLY A 100 14.19 19.06 -12.66
CA GLY A 100 14.47 20.15 -13.58
C GLY A 100 15.69 20.97 -13.12
N PRO A 101 15.70 22.29 -13.37
CA PRO A 101 16.76 23.18 -12.88
C PRO A 101 16.84 23.23 -11.35
N ALA A 102 18.06 23.28 -10.82
CA ALA A 102 18.38 23.43 -9.41
C ALA A 102 18.35 24.90 -8.98
N GLU A 103 17.17 25.40 -8.59
CA GLU A 103 17.03 26.78 -8.11
C GLU A 103 17.40 26.95 -6.63
N PHE A 104 17.39 25.85 -5.86
CA PHE A 104 17.59 25.84 -4.42
C PHE A 104 18.57 24.72 -4.02
N GLY A 105 19.81 24.83 -4.49
CA GLY A 105 20.89 23.89 -4.18
C GLY A 105 20.86 22.59 -5.00
N GLY A 106 22.01 21.90 -5.00
CA GLY A 106 22.24 20.69 -5.79
C GLY A 106 22.44 20.95 -7.30
N GLU A 107 22.42 19.88 -8.08
CA GLU A 107 22.62 19.91 -9.53
C GLU A 107 21.29 19.78 -10.31
N ASP A 108 21.26 20.34 -11.53
CA ASP A 108 20.15 20.19 -12.47
C ASP A 108 19.98 18.70 -12.82
N HIS A 109 18.73 18.21 -12.88
CA HIS A 109 18.43 16.84 -13.29
C HIS A 109 19.18 15.75 -12.48
N ALA A 110 19.33 15.95 -11.18
CA ALA A 110 19.98 15.02 -10.27
C ALA A 110 19.12 14.81 -9.02
N VAL A 111 19.16 13.61 -8.44
CA VAL A 111 18.46 13.24 -7.20
C VAL A 111 19.43 12.56 -6.25
N ALA A 112 19.27 12.77 -4.94
CA ALA A 112 20.11 12.12 -3.93
C ALA A 112 19.64 10.69 -3.66
N ALA A 113 20.50 9.85 -3.08
CA ALA A 113 20.10 8.53 -2.58
C ALA A 113 18.94 8.66 -1.57
N ALA A 114 17.78 8.10 -1.90
CA ALA A 114 16.59 8.15 -1.06
C ALA A 114 16.68 7.11 0.08
N ALA A 115 15.90 7.34 1.13
CA ALA A 115 15.73 6.40 2.23
C ALA A 115 14.23 6.07 2.47
N PRO A 116 13.57 5.35 1.54
CA PRO A 116 12.12 5.11 1.56
C PRO A 116 11.60 4.43 2.83
N ASN A 117 12.37 3.47 3.36
CA ASN A 117 12.00 2.78 4.59
C ASN A 117 12.18 3.69 5.82
N ALA A 118 13.28 4.43 5.88
CA ALA A 118 13.52 5.37 6.97
C ALA A 118 12.47 6.50 7.00
N LEU A 119 12.03 7.00 5.84
CA LEU A 119 10.93 7.98 5.78
C LEU A 119 9.61 7.38 6.32
N ALA A 120 9.31 6.12 6.00
CA ALA A 120 8.12 5.45 6.53
C ALA A 120 8.16 5.32 8.07
N GLU A 121 9.32 4.95 8.64
CA GLU A 121 9.51 4.89 10.10
C GLU A 121 9.46 6.28 10.74
N LEU A 122 10.02 7.30 10.09
CA LEU A 122 9.96 8.70 10.56
C LEU A 122 8.50 9.19 10.65
N LEU A 123 7.67 8.92 9.64
CA LEU A 123 6.25 9.31 9.65
C LEU A 123 5.49 8.61 10.79
N GLY A 124 5.80 7.33 11.06
CA GLY A 124 5.24 6.62 12.20
C GLY A 124 5.66 7.22 13.54
N ALA A 125 6.93 7.62 13.66
CA ALA A 125 7.44 8.29 14.86
C ALA A 125 6.85 9.70 15.03
N PHE A 126 6.63 10.45 13.95
CA PHE A 126 5.90 11.71 13.99
C PHE A 126 4.47 11.51 14.48
N ASP A 127 3.74 10.50 14.03
CA ASP A 127 2.38 10.23 14.53
C ASP A 127 2.37 9.93 16.06
N GLU A 128 3.45 9.35 16.59
CA GLU A 128 3.58 9.06 18.02
C GLU A 128 3.91 10.32 18.84
N TYR A 129 4.79 11.18 18.34
CA TYR A 129 5.36 12.29 19.10
C TYR A 129 4.79 13.66 18.77
N ALA A 130 4.10 13.82 17.65
CA ALA A 130 3.55 15.10 17.23
C ALA A 130 2.60 15.67 18.30
N PRO A 131 2.77 16.93 18.71
CA PRO A 131 1.86 17.56 19.66
C PRO A 131 0.48 17.80 19.04
N GLU A 132 -0.54 17.95 19.89
CA GLU A 132 -1.91 18.20 19.44
C GLU A 132 -1.98 19.43 18.52
N GLY A 133 -2.54 19.26 17.33
CA GLY A 133 -2.71 20.32 16.33
C GLY A 133 -1.64 20.35 15.24
N TYR A 134 -0.61 19.52 15.32
CA TYR A 134 0.30 19.28 14.20
C TYR A 134 -0.25 18.20 13.28
N ASP A 135 -0.23 18.49 11.99
CA ASP A 135 -0.39 17.49 10.95
C ASP A 135 0.96 16.79 10.68
N VAL A 136 0.91 15.60 10.11
CA VAL A 136 2.09 14.82 9.71
C VAL A 136 1.93 14.42 8.25
N GLY A 137 2.93 14.72 7.42
CA GLY A 137 2.88 14.40 5.99
C GLY A 137 4.26 14.14 5.40
N MET A 138 4.29 13.80 4.11
CA MET A 138 5.52 13.75 3.33
C MET A 138 5.44 14.75 2.17
N GLU A 139 6.59 15.16 1.66
CA GLU A 139 6.67 16.06 0.51
C GLU A 139 7.22 15.36 -0.73
N CYS A 140 7.03 15.98 -1.88
CA CYS A 140 7.66 15.55 -3.11
C CYS A 140 9.17 15.75 -3.06
N THR A 141 9.91 15.09 -3.96
CA THR A 141 11.34 15.33 -4.09
C THR A 141 11.61 16.72 -4.64
N HIS A 142 12.42 17.50 -3.93
CA HIS A 142 12.75 18.87 -4.31
C HIS A 142 14.03 19.36 -3.61
N HIS A 143 14.62 20.42 -4.18
CA HIS A 143 15.80 21.14 -3.71
C HIS A 143 17.06 20.29 -3.48
N GLY A 144 18.18 20.93 -3.18
CA GLY A 144 19.45 20.28 -2.85
C GLY A 144 19.53 19.83 -1.39
N PRO A 145 20.58 19.10 -1.01
CA PRO A 145 21.69 18.69 -1.87
C PRO A 145 21.36 17.45 -2.71
N THR A 146 21.97 17.32 -3.88
CA THR A 146 21.81 16.13 -4.73
C THR A 146 22.93 15.11 -4.55
N ASP A 147 24.13 15.55 -4.11
CA ASP A 147 25.23 14.65 -3.74
C ASP A 147 25.40 14.67 -2.22
N VAL A 148 24.74 13.73 -1.52
CA VAL A 148 24.83 13.58 -0.06
C VAL A 148 25.95 12.62 0.32
N GLY A 149 26.14 11.58 -0.50
CA GLY A 149 27.14 10.53 -0.34
C GLY A 149 26.65 9.29 0.42
N CYS A 150 25.44 9.29 0.98
CA CYS A 150 24.72 8.12 1.49
C CYS A 150 23.19 8.35 1.41
N PRO A 151 22.36 7.31 1.59
CA PRO A 151 20.91 7.46 1.71
C PRO A 151 20.53 8.52 2.73
N SER A 152 19.60 9.41 2.37
CA SER A 152 19.28 10.54 3.22
C SER A 152 17.83 11.00 3.12
N LEU A 153 17.40 11.77 4.12
CA LEU A 153 16.10 12.43 4.15
C LEU A 153 16.16 13.72 4.97
N PHE A 154 15.22 14.62 4.70
CA PHE A 154 14.92 15.76 5.55
C PHE A 154 13.83 15.37 6.55
N ALA A 155 14.01 15.77 7.81
CA ALA A 155 13.03 15.67 8.88
C ALA A 155 12.74 17.09 9.37
N GLU A 156 11.52 17.56 9.12
CA GLU A 156 11.25 18.99 9.14
C GLU A 156 10.20 19.42 10.17
N LEU A 157 10.44 20.61 10.75
CA LEU A 157 9.50 21.33 11.60
C LEU A 157 8.94 22.53 10.84
N GLY A 158 7.63 22.56 10.65
CA GLY A 158 6.95 23.60 9.88
C GLY A 158 5.78 24.28 10.59
N SER A 159 5.35 25.44 10.11
CA SER A 159 5.71 25.99 8.78
C SER A 159 6.23 27.44 8.80
N ASP A 160 6.25 28.08 9.96
CA ASP A 160 6.73 29.45 10.16
C ASP A 160 7.43 29.64 11.51
N GLU A 161 7.83 30.88 11.82
CA GLU A 161 8.54 31.24 13.06
C GLU A 161 7.82 30.76 14.33
N GLU A 162 6.49 30.73 14.37
CA GLU A 162 5.75 30.28 15.55
C GLU A 162 6.00 28.80 15.82
N GLN A 163 6.10 27.97 14.78
CA GLN A 163 6.39 26.55 14.93
C GLN A 163 7.88 26.25 15.03
N TRP A 164 8.74 26.98 14.34
CA TRP A 164 10.19 26.81 14.47
C TRP A 164 10.68 27.09 15.90
N ASP A 165 10.03 28.02 16.60
CA ASP A 165 10.30 28.34 18.00
C ASP A 165 9.49 27.47 19.00
N ASP A 166 8.63 26.55 18.55
CA ASP A 166 7.82 25.69 19.41
C ASP A 166 8.64 24.52 19.99
N PRO A 167 8.91 24.49 21.31
CA PRO A 167 9.71 23.43 21.91
C PRO A 167 9.05 22.05 21.82
N ALA A 168 7.72 21.97 21.78
CA ALA A 168 7.04 20.68 21.68
C ALA A 168 7.18 20.09 20.27
N GLY A 169 7.08 20.91 19.22
CA GLY A 169 7.34 20.52 17.84
C GLY A 169 8.81 20.11 17.64
N ALA A 170 9.74 20.91 18.15
CA ALA A 170 11.17 20.60 18.04
C ALA A 170 11.58 19.31 18.80
N GLU A 171 11.04 19.10 20.01
CA GLU A 171 11.24 17.85 20.76
C GLU A 171 10.64 16.65 20.00
N ALA A 172 9.46 16.80 19.37
CA ALA A 172 8.84 15.74 18.59
C ALA A 172 9.71 15.31 17.40
N VAL A 173 10.26 16.27 16.65
CA VAL A 173 11.19 15.97 15.55
C VAL A 173 12.46 15.31 16.07
N ALA A 174 13.05 15.82 17.16
CA ALA A 174 14.23 15.21 17.77
C ALA A 174 14.00 13.75 18.18
N ARG A 175 12.87 13.45 18.82
CA ARG A 175 12.48 12.07 19.18
C ARG A 175 12.34 11.19 17.94
N ALA A 176 11.66 11.68 16.91
CA ALA A 176 11.45 10.93 15.68
C ALA A 176 12.78 10.61 14.95
N ILE A 177 13.73 11.55 14.92
CA ILE A 177 15.07 11.31 14.36
C ILE A 177 15.80 10.19 15.14
N LEU A 178 15.68 10.15 16.48
CA LEU A 178 16.31 9.11 17.30
C LEU A 178 15.69 7.72 17.11
N GLU A 179 14.43 7.61 16.69
CA GLU A 179 13.80 6.32 16.35
C GLU A 179 14.37 5.71 15.04
N LEU A 180 15.09 6.49 14.24
CA LEU A 180 15.76 5.99 13.03
C LEU A 180 17.05 5.22 13.31
N ARG A 181 17.46 5.11 14.58
CA ARG A 181 18.63 4.33 15.00
C ARG A 181 18.48 2.85 14.66
N GLY A 182 19.40 2.32 13.86
CA GLY A 182 19.36 0.93 13.42
C GLY A 182 18.30 0.62 12.37
N VAL A 183 17.63 1.65 11.82
CA VAL A 183 16.71 1.49 10.69
C VAL A 183 17.53 1.39 9.40
N GLU A 184 17.18 0.42 8.56
CA GLU A 184 17.75 0.30 7.23
C GLU A 184 17.08 1.34 6.30
N PRO A 185 17.84 2.03 5.43
CA PRO A 185 17.29 3.10 4.58
C PRO A 185 16.21 2.61 3.60
N THR A 186 16.36 1.38 3.10
CA THR A 186 15.50 0.77 2.10
C THR A 186 14.87 -0.52 2.61
N ARG A 187 13.80 -0.96 1.94
CA ARG A 187 13.15 -2.26 2.19
C ARG A 187 12.81 -2.97 0.89
N LYS A 188 12.40 -4.23 0.96
CA LYS A 188 12.14 -5.06 -0.24
C LYS A 188 11.09 -4.50 -1.21
N LYS A 189 10.16 -3.67 -0.74
CA LYS A 189 9.00 -3.19 -1.49
C LYS A 189 9.02 -1.68 -1.53
N GLN A 190 9.42 -1.14 -2.69
CA GLN A 190 9.60 0.28 -2.92
C GLN A 190 8.98 0.66 -4.26
N VAL A 191 8.46 1.88 -4.34
CA VAL A 191 7.83 2.43 -5.55
C VAL A 191 8.26 3.88 -5.73
N VAL A 192 8.47 4.30 -6.98
CA VAL A 192 8.64 5.70 -7.35
C VAL A 192 7.28 6.35 -7.57
N GLY A 193 7.11 7.57 -7.06
CA GLY A 193 5.91 8.36 -7.28
C GLY A 193 6.04 9.30 -8.47
N VAL A 194 4.99 9.39 -9.28
CA VAL A 194 4.92 10.30 -10.42
C VAL A 194 3.63 11.12 -10.34
N GLY A 195 3.74 12.45 -10.39
CA GLY A 195 2.61 13.37 -10.31
C GLY A 195 2.24 13.78 -8.88
N GLY A 196 1.01 14.25 -8.70
CA GLY A 196 0.56 14.85 -7.44
C GLY A 196 1.03 16.29 -7.23
N ASN A 197 0.63 16.87 -6.10
CA ASN A 197 1.08 18.19 -5.65
C ASN A 197 2.33 18.07 -4.76
N HIS A 198 2.73 19.16 -4.12
CA HIS A 198 3.91 19.20 -3.25
C HIS A 198 3.80 18.27 -2.01
N TYR A 199 2.62 18.13 -1.41
CA TYR A 199 2.39 17.29 -0.22
C TYR A 199 1.91 15.86 -0.52
N VAL A 200 1.88 15.47 -1.80
CA VAL A 200 1.83 14.06 -2.25
C VAL A 200 0.89 13.09 -1.48
N PRO A 201 -0.36 13.46 -1.16
CA PRO A 201 -1.20 12.72 -0.19
C PRO A 201 -1.57 11.30 -0.65
N ARG A 202 -1.53 11.04 -1.96
CA ARG A 202 -1.73 9.69 -2.50
C ARG A 202 -0.57 8.76 -2.16
N PHE A 203 0.65 9.28 -2.18
CA PHE A 203 1.87 8.54 -1.88
C PHE A 203 2.03 8.34 -0.39
N GLU A 204 1.70 9.35 0.42
CA GLU A 204 1.59 9.22 1.88
C GLU A 204 0.61 8.09 2.24
N ARG A 205 -0.56 8.05 1.61
CA ARG A 205 -1.53 6.95 1.81
C ARG A 205 -0.96 5.58 1.48
N VAL A 206 -0.12 5.47 0.44
CA VAL A 206 0.56 4.20 0.12
C VAL A 206 1.49 3.78 1.23
N VAL A 207 2.32 4.71 1.75
CA VAL A 207 3.23 4.44 2.87
C VAL A 207 2.46 4.00 4.11
N ARG A 208 1.33 4.65 4.41
CA ARG A 208 0.53 4.40 5.62
C ARG A 208 -0.35 3.16 5.56
N GLU A 209 -0.89 2.83 4.40
CA GLU A 209 -1.94 1.81 4.27
C GLU A 209 -1.49 0.54 3.53
N THR A 210 -0.22 0.45 3.14
CA THR A 210 0.33 -0.72 2.44
C THR A 210 1.70 -1.11 2.98
N SER A 211 2.23 -2.27 2.57
CA SER A 211 3.60 -2.68 2.90
C SER A 211 4.68 -2.05 2.01
N TRP A 212 4.29 -1.17 1.08
CA TRP A 212 5.21 -0.51 0.16
C TRP A 212 5.77 0.77 0.79
N ALA A 213 7.06 1.00 0.64
CA ALA A 213 7.65 2.32 0.88
C ALA A 213 7.64 3.12 -0.42
N VAL A 214 7.64 4.45 -0.33
CA VAL A 214 7.70 5.34 -1.49
C VAL A 214 9.04 6.05 -1.47
N GLY A 215 9.78 5.96 -2.57
CA GLY A 215 11.03 6.68 -2.78
C GLY A 215 10.79 8.06 -3.36
N HIS A 216 11.57 8.45 -4.35
CA HIS A 216 11.40 9.74 -5.01
C HIS A 216 9.99 9.93 -5.54
N VAL A 217 9.49 11.15 -5.40
CA VAL A 217 8.19 11.56 -5.96
C VAL A 217 8.40 12.76 -6.89
N ALA A 218 8.31 12.52 -8.20
CA ALA A 218 8.36 13.55 -9.22
C ALA A 218 6.99 14.25 -9.31
N SER A 219 6.81 15.33 -8.55
CA SER A 219 5.54 16.06 -8.52
C SER A 219 5.19 16.68 -9.88
N LYS A 220 3.93 17.12 -10.04
CA LYS A 220 3.48 17.77 -11.28
C LYS A 220 4.37 18.94 -11.70
N TRP A 221 4.76 19.82 -10.78
CA TRP A 221 5.59 20.98 -11.11
C TRP A 221 7.02 20.58 -11.45
N ALA A 222 7.55 19.55 -10.78
CA ALA A 222 8.89 19.02 -11.05
C ALA A 222 8.96 18.41 -12.46
N LEU A 223 7.92 17.68 -12.86
CA LEU A 223 7.77 17.14 -14.22
C LEU A 223 7.60 18.24 -15.27
N GLU A 224 6.84 19.29 -14.97
CA GLU A 224 6.72 20.46 -15.86
C GLU A 224 8.07 21.18 -16.03
N ALA A 225 8.86 21.30 -14.97
CA ALA A 225 10.18 21.92 -14.97
C ALA A 225 11.24 21.05 -15.68
N MET A 226 11.15 19.72 -15.56
CA MET A 226 12.01 18.77 -16.27
C MET A 226 11.88 18.92 -17.78
N GLY A 227 10.66 19.15 -18.29
CA GLY A 227 10.40 19.23 -19.72
C GLY A 227 10.08 17.88 -20.34
N HIS A 228 10.53 17.64 -21.58
CA HIS A 228 10.14 16.42 -22.31
C HIS A 228 10.91 15.19 -21.77
N PRO A 229 10.23 14.12 -21.34
CA PRO A 229 10.88 12.99 -20.67
C PRO A 229 11.95 12.31 -21.52
N ASP A 230 11.77 12.19 -22.85
CA ASP A 230 12.77 11.64 -23.78
C ASP A 230 14.16 12.32 -23.72
N ALA A 231 14.22 13.57 -23.27
CA ALA A 231 15.48 14.31 -23.16
C ALA A 231 16.17 14.10 -21.81
N HIS A 232 15.51 13.44 -20.85
CA HIS A 232 15.90 13.39 -19.44
C HIS A 232 15.80 11.97 -18.87
N HIS A 233 16.14 10.94 -19.66
CA HIS A 233 16.13 9.55 -19.19
C HIS A 233 17.04 9.34 -17.97
N GLU A 234 18.17 10.04 -17.89
CA GLU A 234 19.15 9.86 -16.81
C GLU A 234 18.57 10.18 -15.42
N VAL A 235 17.83 11.30 -15.27
CA VAL A 235 17.20 11.64 -13.98
C VAL A 235 15.99 10.75 -13.69
N LEU A 236 15.31 10.27 -14.72
CA LEU A 236 14.24 9.28 -14.55
C LEU A 236 14.82 7.97 -14.04
N ASP A 237 15.86 7.43 -14.67
CA ASP A 237 16.57 6.22 -14.21
C ASP A 237 17.12 6.39 -12.80
N ALA A 238 17.79 7.53 -12.53
CA ALA A 238 18.32 7.84 -11.21
C ALA A 238 17.22 7.82 -10.14
N ALA A 239 16.01 8.33 -10.42
CA ALA A 239 14.92 8.29 -9.46
C ALA A 239 14.52 6.87 -9.05
N PHE A 240 14.65 5.87 -9.92
CA PHE A 240 14.39 4.46 -9.60
C PHE A 240 15.59 3.82 -8.90
N GLU A 241 16.80 4.02 -9.42
CA GLU A 241 18.05 3.49 -8.83
C GLU A 241 18.25 3.99 -7.39
N GLU A 242 18.15 5.30 -7.19
CA GLU A 242 18.32 5.95 -5.88
C GLU A 242 17.15 5.69 -4.93
N SER A 243 16.00 5.23 -5.44
CA SER A 243 14.89 4.72 -4.63
C SER A 243 14.95 3.21 -4.39
N SER A 244 15.91 2.50 -5.00
CA SER A 244 15.96 1.02 -5.01
C SER A 244 14.62 0.39 -5.41
N ALA A 245 14.01 0.90 -6.48
CA ALA A 245 12.68 0.52 -6.96
C ALA A 245 12.68 0.19 -8.45
N ASP A 246 11.80 -0.74 -8.87
CA ASP A 246 11.61 -1.13 -10.28
C ASP A 246 10.19 -0.78 -10.79
N ILE A 247 9.39 -0.13 -9.95
CA ILE A 247 7.95 0.05 -10.12
C ILE A 247 7.61 1.52 -9.86
N ALA A 248 6.67 2.08 -10.63
CA ALA A 248 6.14 3.42 -10.40
C ALA A 248 4.61 3.43 -10.24
N LEU A 249 4.15 4.31 -9.35
CA LEU A 249 2.75 4.67 -9.18
C LEU A 249 2.52 6.06 -9.76
N VAL A 250 1.56 6.16 -10.68
CA VAL A 250 1.24 7.41 -11.38
C VAL A 250 -0.02 8.05 -10.80
N ASP A 251 0.10 9.33 -10.46
CA ASP A 251 -0.97 10.24 -10.06
C ASP A 251 -1.28 11.28 -11.13
N GLY A 252 -2.35 11.03 -11.87
CA GLY A 252 -2.75 11.77 -13.08
C GLY A 252 -2.56 10.94 -14.34
N GLU A 253 -2.64 11.60 -15.49
CA GLU A 253 -2.40 11.00 -16.81
C GLU A 253 -1.15 11.66 -17.41
N TRP A 254 -0.12 10.87 -17.70
CA TRP A 254 1.14 11.34 -18.23
C TRP A 254 1.59 10.47 -19.43
N PRO A 255 0.83 10.40 -20.53
CA PRO A 255 1.01 9.35 -21.54
C PRO A 255 2.43 9.24 -22.12
N VAL A 256 3.09 10.37 -22.37
CA VAL A 256 4.46 10.41 -22.90
C VAL A 256 5.47 9.90 -21.87
N LEU A 257 5.33 10.32 -20.61
CA LEU A 257 6.19 9.85 -19.52
C LEU A 257 5.93 8.38 -19.21
N GLU A 258 4.67 7.94 -19.19
CA GLU A 258 4.29 6.54 -18.99
C GLU A 258 4.89 5.63 -20.07
N GLU A 259 4.86 6.06 -21.34
CA GLU A 259 5.52 5.37 -22.45
C GLU A 259 7.04 5.33 -22.24
N THR A 260 7.66 6.47 -21.89
CA THR A 260 9.10 6.57 -21.61
C THR A 260 9.53 5.60 -20.50
N LEU A 261 8.82 5.60 -19.36
CA LEU A 261 9.12 4.73 -18.22
C LEU A 261 8.97 3.24 -18.59
N SER A 262 7.96 2.91 -19.40
CA SER A 262 7.78 1.54 -19.89
C SER A 262 8.90 1.11 -20.85
N GLU A 263 9.39 2.02 -21.71
CA GLU A 263 10.52 1.77 -22.61
C GLU A 263 11.85 1.60 -21.86
N LEU A 264 12.03 2.32 -20.74
CA LEU A 264 13.15 2.13 -19.81
C LEU A 264 13.06 0.80 -19.03
N GLY A 265 11.90 0.15 -19.05
CA GLY A 265 11.68 -1.16 -18.44
C GLY A 265 11.06 -1.13 -17.05
N TYR A 266 10.63 0.05 -16.58
CA TYR A 266 9.93 0.18 -15.31
C TYR A 266 8.47 -0.22 -15.44
N ARG A 267 7.97 -0.89 -14.40
CA ARG A 267 6.59 -1.33 -14.36
C ARG A 267 5.70 -0.24 -13.78
N LEU A 268 4.68 0.16 -14.52
CA LEU A 268 3.64 1.06 -14.03
C LEU A 268 2.54 0.27 -13.33
N VAL A 269 2.14 0.68 -12.13
CA VAL A 269 1.11 0.01 -11.33
C VAL A 269 0.08 0.99 -10.79
N SER A 270 -1.10 0.48 -10.50
CA SER A 270 -2.14 1.21 -9.79
C SER A 270 -1.98 1.11 -8.27
N GLU A 271 -2.70 1.96 -7.53
CA GLU A 271 -2.76 1.83 -6.07
C GLU A 271 -3.50 0.55 -5.65
N THR A 272 -4.48 0.10 -6.44
CA THR A 272 -5.16 -1.19 -6.26
C THR A 272 -4.14 -2.32 -6.33
N TRP A 273 -3.24 -2.28 -7.32
CA TRP A 273 -2.19 -3.27 -7.48
C TRP A 273 -1.28 -3.34 -6.25
N LEU A 274 -0.81 -2.19 -5.73
CA LEU A 274 0.04 -2.16 -4.54
C LEU A 274 -0.65 -2.77 -3.31
N ARG A 275 -1.93 -2.45 -3.10
CA ARG A 275 -2.74 -2.98 -1.99
C ARG A 275 -2.97 -4.49 -2.08
N GLU A 276 -3.32 -4.97 -3.27
CA GLU A 276 -3.62 -6.39 -3.50
C GLU A 276 -2.36 -7.27 -3.47
N VAL A 277 -1.25 -6.77 -4.02
CA VAL A 277 0.02 -7.49 -4.01
C VAL A 277 0.60 -7.55 -2.60
N GLY A 278 0.61 -6.43 -1.87
CA GLY A 278 1.19 -6.37 -0.54
C GLY A 278 2.64 -6.91 -0.51
N GLU A 279 2.92 -7.84 0.39
CA GLU A 279 4.27 -8.42 0.57
C GLU A 279 4.61 -9.57 -0.39
N ARG A 280 3.67 -9.97 -1.26
CA ARG A 280 3.83 -11.16 -2.11
C ARG A 280 5.07 -11.09 -3.00
N PRO A 281 5.78 -12.21 -3.25
CA PRO A 281 6.89 -12.24 -4.19
C PRO A 281 6.43 -11.80 -5.59
N LEU A 282 7.18 -10.89 -6.24
CA LEU A 282 6.78 -10.38 -7.56
C LEU A 282 6.70 -11.48 -8.62
N ALA A 283 7.57 -12.49 -8.56
CA ALA A 283 7.49 -13.65 -9.45
C ALA A 283 6.17 -14.43 -9.33
N ALA A 284 5.56 -14.49 -8.14
CA ALA A 284 4.25 -15.11 -7.95
C ALA A 284 3.13 -14.23 -8.54
N VAL A 285 3.25 -12.91 -8.39
CA VAL A 285 2.32 -11.94 -8.99
C VAL A 285 2.37 -12.05 -10.52
N ASP A 286 3.56 -12.08 -11.11
CA ASP A 286 3.76 -12.21 -12.55
C ASP A 286 3.20 -13.53 -13.10
N ALA A 287 3.40 -14.64 -12.37
CA ALA A 287 2.82 -15.92 -12.73
C ALA A 287 1.28 -15.88 -12.72
N VAL A 288 0.68 -15.27 -11.68
CA VAL A 288 -0.78 -15.10 -11.60
C VAL A 288 -1.30 -14.20 -12.71
N GLU A 289 -0.66 -13.06 -12.96
CA GLU A 289 -1.16 -12.13 -13.99
C GLU A 289 -1.00 -12.65 -15.41
N SER A 290 0.03 -13.47 -15.66
CA SER A 290 0.20 -14.20 -16.92
C SER A 290 -0.91 -15.23 -17.16
N GLU A 291 -1.30 -15.99 -16.13
CA GLU A 291 -2.24 -17.11 -16.30
C GLU A 291 -3.71 -16.73 -16.08
N LEU A 292 -4.00 -15.86 -15.11
CA LEU A 292 -5.37 -15.55 -14.67
C LEU A 292 -5.88 -14.19 -15.20
N GLY A 293 -4.99 -13.19 -15.27
CA GLY A 293 -5.27 -11.81 -15.70
C GLY A 293 -4.71 -10.76 -14.73
N ALA A 294 -4.71 -9.48 -15.14
CA ALA A 294 -4.14 -8.40 -14.33
C ALA A 294 -4.95 -8.13 -13.05
N VAL A 295 -4.28 -7.62 -12.01
CA VAL A 295 -4.96 -7.17 -10.78
C VAL A 295 -5.96 -6.05 -11.08
N ASP A 296 -5.59 -5.15 -11.99
CA ASP A 296 -6.43 -4.03 -12.44
C ASP A 296 -7.68 -4.50 -13.20
N ASP A 297 -7.64 -5.70 -13.80
CA ASP A 297 -8.80 -6.33 -14.45
C ASP A 297 -9.70 -7.10 -13.46
N GLY A 298 -9.39 -7.06 -12.16
CA GLY A 298 -10.19 -7.70 -11.11
C GLY A 298 -9.61 -9.02 -10.58
N VAL A 299 -8.34 -9.32 -10.80
CA VAL A 299 -7.69 -10.43 -10.07
C VAL A 299 -7.40 -10.04 -8.62
N ARG A 300 -7.70 -10.95 -7.69
CA ARG A 300 -7.49 -10.77 -6.24
C ARG A 300 -6.70 -11.94 -5.71
N PHE A 301 -5.79 -11.68 -4.78
CA PHE A 301 -4.97 -12.74 -4.19
C PHE A 301 -5.68 -13.40 -3.01
N GLY A 302 -5.54 -14.72 -2.90
CA GLY A 302 -5.95 -15.49 -1.73
C GLY A 302 -4.80 -15.68 -0.73
N GLU A 303 -4.99 -16.63 0.18
CA GLU A 303 -4.08 -16.92 1.30
C GLU A 303 -2.99 -17.92 0.92
N CYS A 304 -3.17 -18.68 -0.16
CA CYS A 304 -2.16 -19.64 -0.60
C CYS A 304 -1.01 -18.93 -1.32
N GLU A 305 0.21 -19.38 -1.09
CA GLU A 305 1.40 -18.85 -1.77
C GLU A 305 2.00 -19.90 -2.72
N ALA A 306 2.19 -19.53 -3.98
CA ALA A 306 2.93 -20.33 -4.95
C ALA A 306 3.54 -19.44 -6.04
N THR A 307 4.72 -19.81 -6.52
CA THR A 307 5.38 -19.17 -7.67
C THR A 307 5.12 -19.89 -8.99
N SER A 308 4.53 -21.09 -8.95
CA SER A 308 3.96 -21.76 -10.12
C SER A 308 2.49 -22.03 -9.86
N VAL A 309 1.63 -21.58 -10.76
CA VAL A 309 0.18 -21.66 -10.63
C VAL A 309 -0.46 -22.28 -11.86
N VAL A 310 -1.61 -22.91 -11.64
CA VAL A 310 -2.52 -23.36 -12.69
C VAL A 310 -3.90 -22.75 -12.48
N VAL A 311 -4.57 -22.39 -13.56
CA VAL A 311 -5.92 -21.86 -13.50
C VAL A 311 -6.95 -22.98 -13.61
N LEU A 312 -7.86 -23.02 -12.65
CA LEU A 312 -9.00 -23.93 -12.61
C LEU A 312 -10.31 -23.16 -12.75
N ALA A 313 -11.29 -23.79 -13.39
CA ALA A 313 -12.66 -23.30 -13.41
C ALA A 313 -13.43 -23.80 -12.19
N LEU A 314 -14.08 -22.88 -11.49
CA LEU A 314 -15.10 -23.16 -10.48
C LEU A 314 -16.48 -23.34 -11.14
N PRO A 315 -17.38 -24.10 -10.51
CA PRO A 315 -18.77 -24.23 -10.95
C PRO A 315 -19.52 -22.89 -10.85
N ALA A 316 -19.63 -22.15 -11.96
CA ALA A 316 -20.15 -20.77 -11.97
C ALA A 316 -21.54 -20.64 -11.33
N GLU A 317 -22.48 -21.54 -11.65
CA GLU A 317 -23.84 -21.49 -11.08
C GLU A 317 -23.86 -21.77 -9.56
N LEU A 318 -22.93 -22.60 -9.06
CA LEU A 318 -22.80 -22.87 -7.62
C LEU A 318 -22.26 -21.63 -6.91
N VAL A 319 -21.18 -21.05 -7.43
CA VAL A 319 -20.58 -19.82 -6.92
C VAL A 319 -21.62 -18.70 -6.93
N ASP A 320 -22.38 -18.58 -8.02
CA ASP A 320 -23.39 -17.54 -8.16
C ASP A 320 -24.52 -17.66 -7.15
N THR A 321 -25.00 -18.90 -6.97
CA THR A 321 -26.06 -19.23 -6.00
C THR A 321 -25.59 -18.98 -4.59
N ALA A 322 -24.40 -19.47 -4.22
CA ALA A 322 -23.79 -19.27 -2.92
C ALA A 322 -23.54 -17.78 -2.63
N THR A 323 -23.10 -17.01 -3.63
CA THR A 323 -22.89 -15.56 -3.48
C THR A 323 -24.20 -14.82 -3.20
N GLY A 324 -25.32 -15.32 -3.73
CA GLY A 324 -26.65 -14.80 -3.41
C GLY A 324 -27.10 -15.09 -1.97
N ILE A 325 -26.45 -16.02 -1.28
CA ILE A 325 -26.68 -16.35 0.14
C ILE A 325 -25.80 -15.46 1.01
N ASP A 326 -24.48 -15.51 0.81
CA ASP A 326 -23.49 -14.73 1.54
C ASP A 326 -22.25 -14.47 0.68
N SER A 327 -22.15 -13.27 0.11
CA SER A 327 -21.03 -12.90 -0.75
C SER A 327 -19.69 -12.78 -0.02
N GLY A 328 -19.71 -12.39 1.26
CA GLY A 328 -18.49 -12.26 2.07
C GLY A 328 -17.90 -13.64 2.33
N ARG A 329 -18.75 -14.58 2.79
CA ARG A 329 -18.31 -15.95 3.08
C ARG A 329 -17.85 -16.70 1.83
N VAL A 330 -18.46 -16.47 0.66
CA VAL A 330 -17.93 -17.04 -0.60
C VAL A 330 -16.53 -16.52 -0.91
N ARG A 331 -16.28 -15.22 -0.68
CA ARG A 331 -14.95 -14.64 -0.88
C ARG A 331 -13.93 -15.28 0.07
N ASP A 332 -14.27 -15.43 1.35
CA ASP A 332 -13.39 -16.03 2.35
C ASP A 332 -13.08 -17.50 2.01
N ILE A 333 -14.09 -18.28 1.62
CA ILE A 333 -13.93 -19.67 1.17
C ILE A 333 -12.96 -19.72 -0.01
N VAL A 334 -13.17 -18.93 -1.06
CA VAL A 334 -12.31 -18.98 -2.24
C VAL A 334 -10.90 -18.46 -1.95
N ALA A 335 -10.75 -17.40 -1.15
CA ALA A 335 -9.46 -16.84 -0.78
C ALA A 335 -8.60 -17.83 0.03
N SER A 336 -9.20 -18.57 0.98
CA SER A 336 -8.46 -19.52 1.83
C SER A 336 -7.84 -20.71 1.08
N HIS A 337 -8.40 -21.07 -0.10
CA HIS A 337 -7.98 -22.23 -0.90
C HIS A 337 -7.27 -21.88 -2.21
N ALA A 338 -7.15 -20.59 -2.55
CA ALA A 338 -6.57 -20.16 -3.82
C ALA A 338 -5.34 -19.27 -3.61
N VAL A 339 -4.43 -19.30 -4.59
CA VAL A 339 -3.35 -18.31 -4.69
C VAL A 339 -3.93 -16.98 -5.16
N ALA A 340 -4.82 -17.04 -6.15
CA ALA A 340 -5.57 -15.89 -6.63
C ALA A 340 -6.90 -16.33 -7.24
N PHE A 341 -7.82 -15.39 -7.41
CA PHE A 341 -9.10 -15.63 -8.06
C PHE A 341 -9.53 -14.41 -8.87
N ALA A 342 -10.19 -14.67 -9.99
CA ALA A 342 -10.79 -13.62 -10.79
C ALA A 342 -12.07 -13.13 -10.08
N THR A 343 -12.35 -11.85 -10.23
CA THR A 343 -13.60 -11.24 -9.77
C THR A 343 -14.36 -10.62 -10.93
N GLU A 344 -15.64 -10.36 -10.69
CA GLU A 344 -16.56 -9.67 -11.56
C GLU A 344 -17.10 -8.42 -10.84
N ASN A 345 -17.77 -7.54 -11.59
CA ASN A 345 -18.36 -6.29 -11.06
C ASN A 345 -17.33 -5.44 -10.28
N SER A 346 -16.21 -5.14 -10.93
CA SER A 346 -15.16 -4.26 -10.40
C SER A 346 -14.57 -4.73 -9.06
N GLY A 347 -14.33 -6.03 -8.88
CA GLY A 347 -13.70 -6.54 -7.66
C GLY A 347 -14.65 -7.15 -6.62
N SER A 348 -15.97 -6.93 -6.77
CA SER A 348 -16.94 -7.15 -5.70
C SER A 348 -17.53 -8.56 -5.65
N ARG A 349 -17.56 -9.28 -6.78
CA ARG A 349 -18.13 -10.63 -6.87
C ARG A 349 -17.04 -11.63 -7.24
N VAL A 350 -16.96 -12.76 -6.54
CA VAL A 350 -16.04 -13.84 -6.91
C VAL A 350 -16.46 -14.42 -8.26
N GLY A 351 -15.53 -14.49 -9.21
CA GLY A 351 -15.73 -15.09 -10.51
C GLY A 351 -15.47 -16.60 -10.51
N ALA A 352 -15.62 -17.21 -11.68
CA ALA A 352 -15.51 -18.67 -11.83
C ALA A 352 -14.10 -19.19 -12.12
N ARG A 353 -13.04 -18.39 -11.94
CA ARG A 353 -11.66 -18.81 -12.23
C ARG A 353 -10.76 -18.56 -11.02
N ILE A 354 -9.98 -19.57 -10.66
CA ILE A 354 -9.01 -19.51 -9.55
C ILE A 354 -7.64 -19.97 -10.04
N ALA A 355 -6.59 -19.39 -9.50
CA ALA A 355 -5.23 -19.86 -9.60
C ALA A 355 -4.87 -20.64 -8.33
N VAL A 356 -4.38 -21.86 -8.48
CA VAL A 356 -3.96 -22.75 -7.39
C VAL A 356 -2.52 -23.21 -7.62
N PRO A 357 -1.79 -23.70 -6.60
CA PRO A 357 -0.45 -24.23 -6.78
C PRO A 357 -0.45 -25.39 -7.78
N GLU A 358 0.51 -25.40 -8.72
CA GLU A 358 0.62 -26.48 -9.72
C GLU A 358 0.85 -27.86 -9.08
N SER A 359 1.47 -27.90 -7.90
CA SER A 359 1.67 -29.12 -7.10
C SER A 359 0.37 -29.80 -6.67
N ASP A 360 -0.75 -29.07 -6.67
CA ASP A 360 -2.03 -29.57 -6.20
C ASP A 360 -2.82 -30.33 -7.29
N LEU A 361 -2.21 -30.48 -8.47
CA LEU A 361 -2.75 -31.29 -9.57
C LEU A 361 -2.37 -32.77 -9.52
N ASP A 362 -1.51 -33.19 -8.59
CA ASP A 362 -1.00 -34.57 -8.55
C ASP A 362 -2.10 -35.57 -8.12
N GLY A 363 -2.85 -36.14 -9.09
CA GLY A 363 -3.81 -37.23 -8.89
C GLY A 363 -4.84 -37.42 -10.02
N ASP A 364 -5.55 -38.56 -10.02
CA ASP A 364 -6.65 -38.87 -10.98
C ASP A 364 -8.02 -38.27 -10.56
N THR A 365 -8.06 -37.45 -9.49
CA THR A 365 -9.29 -36.90 -8.88
C THR A 365 -9.36 -35.39 -9.02
N ARG A 366 -10.53 -34.78 -8.72
CA ARG A 366 -10.69 -33.32 -8.65
C ARG A 366 -9.53 -32.69 -7.82
N PRO A 367 -8.88 -31.62 -8.29
CA PRO A 367 -7.81 -30.96 -7.53
C PRO A 367 -8.29 -30.61 -6.13
N ALA A 368 -7.45 -30.86 -5.12
CA ALA A 368 -7.84 -30.71 -3.71
C ALA A 368 -8.40 -29.32 -3.37
N PRO A 369 -7.82 -28.20 -3.88
CA PRO A 369 -8.40 -26.87 -3.66
C PRO A 369 -9.80 -26.69 -4.24
N LYS A 370 -10.02 -27.15 -5.49
CA LYS A 370 -11.35 -27.09 -6.13
C LYS A 370 -12.37 -27.94 -5.38
N ALA A 371 -11.96 -29.11 -4.88
CA ALA A 371 -12.82 -29.97 -4.07
C ALA A 371 -13.23 -29.28 -2.76
N ALA A 372 -12.27 -28.74 -2.02
CA ALA A 372 -12.52 -28.04 -0.76
C ALA A 372 -13.47 -26.84 -0.92
N ILE A 373 -13.24 -26.00 -1.94
CA ILE A 373 -14.12 -24.88 -2.26
C ILE A 373 -15.55 -25.38 -2.55
N VAL A 374 -15.72 -26.42 -3.36
CA VAL A 374 -17.04 -26.96 -3.68
C VAL A 374 -17.77 -27.48 -2.43
N ASP A 375 -17.06 -28.19 -1.55
CA ASP A 375 -17.64 -28.76 -0.33
C ASP A 375 -18.07 -27.64 0.65
N GLU A 376 -17.28 -26.59 0.80
CA GLU A 376 -17.62 -25.45 1.65
C GLU A 376 -18.75 -24.59 1.07
N LEU A 377 -18.79 -24.39 -0.25
CA LEU A 377 -19.92 -23.74 -0.91
C LEU A 377 -21.20 -24.57 -0.77
N ALA A 378 -21.12 -25.89 -0.89
CA ALA A 378 -22.26 -26.78 -0.65
C ALA A 378 -22.76 -26.66 0.80
N THR A 379 -21.84 -26.57 1.77
CA THR A 379 -22.18 -26.32 3.18
C THR A 379 -22.90 -24.97 3.35
N LEU A 380 -22.48 -23.92 2.64
CA LEU A 380 -23.16 -22.61 2.66
C LEU A 380 -24.59 -22.68 2.09
N LEU A 381 -24.83 -23.53 1.08
CA LEU A 381 -26.17 -23.71 0.51
C LEU A 381 -27.17 -24.30 1.53
N GLU A 382 -26.72 -25.07 2.52
CA GLU A 382 -27.59 -25.64 3.57
C GLU A 382 -28.33 -24.57 4.40
N GLU A 383 -27.92 -23.30 4.33
CA GLU A 383 -28.63 -22.19 4.98
C GLU A 383 -29.94 -21.80 4.28
N LYS A 384 -30.10 -22.14 2.99
CA LYS A 384 -31.28 -21.82 2.18
C LYS A 384 -31.98 -23.04 1.57
N TYR A 385 -31.29 -24.18 1.52
CA TYR A 385 -31.78 -25.41 0.96
C TYR A 385 -32.09 -26.42 2.07
N ASP A 386 -33.14 -27.22 1.89
CA ASP A 386 -33.59 -28.23 2.86
C ASP A 386 -32.64 -29.45 2.90
N ALA A 387 -31.98 -29.73 1.78
CA ALA A 387 -30.99 -30.78 1.64
C ALA A 387 -29.97 -30.41 0.57
N VAL A 388 -28.69 -30.69 0.82
CA VAL A 388 -27.59 -30.50 -0.13
C VAL A 388 -26.73 -31.76 -0.13
N GLU A 389 -26.44 -32.31 -1.32
CA GLU A 389 -25.59 -33.49 -1.49
C GLU A 389 -24.48 -33.19 -2.50
N VAL A 390 -23.23 -33.45 -2.11
CA VAL A 390 -22.06 -33.34 -2.99
C VAL A 390 -21.76 -34.71 -3.59
N GLY A 391 -21.95 -34.85 -4.90
CA GLY A 391 -21.62 -36.05 -5.66
C GLY A 391 -20.26 -35.96 -6.38
N GLU A 392 -19.96 -36.96 -7.21
CA GLU A 392 -18.75 -36.96 -8.05
C GLU A 392 -18.80 -35.85 -9.12
N ASP A 393 -19.95 -35.69 -9.80
CA ASP A 393 -20.10 -34.81 -10.97
C ASP A 393 -20.98 -33.57 -10.72
N ALA A 394 -21.69 -33.49 -9.58
CA ALA A 394 -22.53 -32.32 -9.27
C ALA A 394 -22.80 -32.15 -7.77
N VAL A 395 -23.06 -30.91 -7.37
CA VAL A 395 -23.77 -30.59 -6.12
C VAL A 395 -25.26 -30.53 -6.43
N VAL A 396 -26.07 -31.25 -5.67
CA VAL A 396 -27.54 -31.26 -5.81
C VAL A 396 -28.14 -30.65 -4.57
N ALA A 397 -28.86 -29.54 -4.72
CA ALA A 397 -29.51 -28.83 -3.63
C ALA A 397 -31.02 -28.81 -3.84
N GLU A 398 -31.77 -29.09 -2.77
CA GLU A 398 -33.22 -29.20 -2.82
C GLU A 398 -33.87 -28.24 -1.85
N ARG A 399 -34.92 -27.56 -2.30
CA ARG A 399 -35.70 -26.67 -1.46
C ARG A 399 -37.19 -26.81 -1.76
N THR A 400 -38.00 -26.67 -0.73
CA THR A 400 -39.45 -26.76 -0.80
C THR A 400 -40.05 -25.38 -0.62
N GLY A 401 -40.39 -24.75 -1.74
CA GLY A 401 -40.93 -23.39 -1.77
C GLY A 401 -42.44 -23.38 -2.02
N PHE A 402 -43.08 -22.27 -1.65
CA PHE A 402 -44.46 -21.99 -2.05
C PHE A 402 -44.56 -21.83 -3.58
N ASP A 403 -45.55 -22.48 -4.21
CA ASP A 403 -45.83 -22.38 -5.64
C ASP A 403 -47.15 -21.61 -5.88
N PRO A 404 -47.07 -20.36 -6.39
CA PRO A 404 -48.24 -19.55 -6.73
C PRO A 404 -49.26 -20.25 -7.65
N ALA A 405 -48.81 -21.12 -8.55
CA ALA A 405 -49.69 -21.83 -9.47
C ALA A 405 -50.50 -22.89 -8.73
N LEU A 406 -49.87 -23.67 -7.84
CA LEU A 406 -50.56 -24.65 -7.00
C LEU A 406 -51.56 -23.98 -6.05
N ALA A 407 -51.21 -22.82 -5.48
CA ALA A 407 -52.13 -22.04 -4.64
C ALA A 407 -53.37 -21.56 -5.43
N LYS A 408 -53.18 -21.12 -6.67
CA LYS A 408 -54.26 -20.70 -7.55
C LYS A 408 -55.15 -21.87 -7.99
N GLU A 409 -54.55 -23.03 -8.30
CA GLU A 409 -55.26 -24.27 -8.60
C GLU A 409 -56.08 -24.76 -7.39
N ALA A 410 -55.55 -24.57 -6.18
CA ALA A 410 -56.26 -24.83 -4.92
C ALA A 410 -57.33 -23.78 -4.58
N GLY A 411 -57.57 -22.79 -5.46
CA GLY A 411 -58.61 -21.78 -5.27
C GLY A 411 -58.21 -20.57 -4.42
N VAL A 412 -56.92 -20.35 -4.15
CA VAL A 412 -56.42 -19.21 -3.37
C VAL A 412 -55.80 -18.16 -4.29
N PRO A 413 -56.53 -17.09 -4.66
CA PRO A 413 -55.95 -15.98 -5.41
C PRO A 413 -55.04 -15.10 -4.53
N GLU A 414 -54.19 -14.29 -5.17
CA GLU A 414 -53.31 -13.33 -4.48
C GLU A 414 -54.09 -12.46 -3.47
N GLY A 415 -53.60 -12.40 -2.24
CA GLY A 415 -54.27 -11.74 -1.12
C GLY A 415 -53.79 -12.25 0.24
N PRO A 416 -54.46 -11.87 1.35
CA PRO A 416 -54.01 -12.23 2.70
C PRO A 416 -53.88 -13.74 2.95
N LYS A 417 -54.81 -14.54 2.39
CA LYS A 417 -54.77 -16.00 2.50
C LYS A 417 -53.65 -16.64 1.66
N PHE A 418 -53.29 -16.01 0.54
CA PHE A 418 -52.15 -16.42 -0.28
C PHE A 418 -50.83 -16.14 0.45
N GLY A 419 -50.72 -14.96 1.07
CA GLY A 419 -49.57 -14.61 1.91
C GLY A 419 -49.43 -15.54 3.13
N ALA A 420 -50.54 -15.90 3.77
CA ALA A 420 -50.54 -16.87 4.87
C ALA A 420 -50.00 -18.25 4.41
N LEU A 421 -50.48 -18.77 3.27
CA LEU A 421 -49.95 -20.02 2.70
C LEU A 421 -48.47 -19.92 2.34
N ALA A 422 -48.03 -18.80 1.77
CA ALA A 422 -46.62 -18.55 1.47
C ALA A 422 -45.74 -18.55 2.73
N ASN A 423 -46.27 -18.08 3.86
CA ASN A 423 -45.61 -18.06 5.16
C ASN A 423 -45.72 -19.40 5.92
N GLY A 424 -46.30 -20.45 5.33
CA GLY A 424 -46.44 -21.75 5.99
C GLY A 424 -47.65 -21.86 6.91
N GLU A 425 -48.64 -20.99 6.77
CA GLU A 425 -49.88 -21.03 7.56
C GLU A 425 -51.05 -21.57 6.73
N GLY A 426 -51.78 -22.55 7.25
CA GLY A 426 -52.95 -23.12 6.59
C GLY A 426 -54.11 -22.12 6.53
N VAL A 427 -54.90 -22.16 5.46
CA VAL A 427 -56.03 -21.24 5.26
C VAL A 427 -57.32 -21.98 4.92
N THR A 428 -58.45 -21.33 5.18
CA THR A 428 -59.76 -21.85 4.79
C THR A 428 -60.35 -21.01 3.66
N VAL A 429 -60.71 -21.64 2.55
CA VAL A 429 -61.39 -21.02 1.40
C VAL A 429 -62.68 -21.78 1.14
N ASP A 430 -63.81 -21.06 1.10
CA ASP A 430 -65.15 -21.61 0.84
C ASP A 430 -65.57 -22.83 1.69
N GLY A 431 -64.99 -22.99 2.87
CA GLY A 431 -65.28 -24.08 3.81
C GLY A 431 -64.25 -25.21 3.80
N ASP A 432 -63.35 -25.24 2.81
CA ASP A 432 -62.28 -26.23 2.70
C ASP A 432 -60.97 -25.71 3.30
N SER A 433 -60.29 -26.55 4.07
CA SER A 433 -58.98 -26.23 4.67
C SER A 433 -57.86 -26.65 3.72
N ILE A 434 -57.02 -25.68 3.35
CA ILE A 434 -55.87 -25.85 2.48
C ILE A 434 -54.62 -25.82 3.35
N SER A 435 -53.88 -26.94 3.32
CA SER A 435 -52.58 -27.05 4.00
C SER A 435 -51.50 -26.33 3.19
N PRO A 436 -50.52 -25.68 3.83
CA PRO A 436 -49.34 -25.13 3.16
C PRO A 436 -48.59 -26.18 2.33
N GLU A 437 -48.56 -27.43 2.77
CA GLU A 437 -47.89 -28.53 2.05
C GLU A 437 -48.51 -28.82 0.69
N THR A 438 -49.82 -28.56 0.52
CA THR A 438 -50.54 -28.81 -0.74
C THR A 438 -50.17 -27.82 -1.84
N VAL A 439 -49.61 -26.66 -1.46
CA VAL A 439 -49.27 -25.56 -2.37
C VAL A 439 -47.77 -25.30 -2.42
N ARG A 440 -46.96 -26.24 -1.92
CA ARG A 440 -45.51 -26.22 -1.99
C ARG A 440 -45.02 -27.10 -3.13
N ARG A 441 -43.98 -26.66 -3.83
CA ARG A 441 -43.27 -27.44 -4.85
C ARG A 441 -41.82 -27.62 -4.42
N ARG A 442 -41.34 -28.86 -4.51
CA ARG A 442 -39.91 -29.18 -4.39
C ARG A 442 -39.21 -28.71 -5.67
N GLN A 443 -38.21 -27.86 -5.50
CA GLN A 443 -37.27 -27.46 -6.53
C GLN A 443 -35.94 -28.17 -6.24
N THR A 444 -35.34 -28.74 -7.28
CA THR A 444 -34.02 -29.35 -7.23
C THR A 444 -33.12 -28.56 -8.17
N ASP A 445 -32.11 -27.91 -7.61
CA ASP A 445 -31.06 -27.23 -8.36
C ASP A 445 -29.85 -28.17 -8.43
N ARG A 446 -29.27 -28.31 -9.63
CA ARG A 446 -28.13 -29.20 -9.87
C ARG A 446 -27.00 -28.38 -10.47
N PHE A 447 -25.87 -28.33 -9.77
CA PHE A 447 -24.68 -27.57 -10.16
C PHE A 447 -23.57 -28.53 -10.60
N PRO A 448 -23.23 -28.60 -11.91
CA PRO A 448 -22.14 -29.46 -12.41
C PRO A 448 -20.76 -29.03 -11.87
N ILE A 449 -19.89 -29.97 -11.50
CA ILE A 449 -18.61 -29.67 -10.82
C ILE A 449 -17.35 -30.28 -11.44
N GLU A 450 -17.44 -30.73 -12.70
CA GLU A 450 -16.31 -31.18 -13.51
C GLU A 450 -15.23 -30.09 -13.66
#